data_AF-A0A4Q4RS20-F1
#
_entry.id   AF-A0A4Q4RS20-F1
#
_cell.length_a   1.000
_cell.length_b   1.000
_cell.length_c   1.000
_cell.angle_alpha   90.00
_cell.angle_beta   90.00
_cell.angle_gamma   90.00
#
_symmetry.space_group_name_H-M   'P 1'
#
loop_
_entity.id
_entity.type
_entity.pdbx_description
1 polymer ?
#
loop_
_entity_poly.entity_id
_entity_poly.type
_entity_poly.pdbx_seq_one_letter_code
_entity_poly.pdbx_strand_id
1 'polypeptide(L)'
;MDLPPDLHAVIEIVTAQLNGQISASDRDILSSDIGFFHSNIGLIASALSTQLVTIADYLCMIASPSSVPPISSLASTAQTLENSATESLPSDLQAATTHLTNTLTTLLNTHSTLLSTSIKTLEQTQQGALARHTKSSAELLQTKAILLGLQAKIHTLLHPPPPEFVDALKEYRKGLGGGKRALWDREALARRELELYGKAGEKGMRDLAKRKKGLVEEAERIEAEISKLQRGE
;
A
#
# COMPACT_ATOMS: atom_id res chain seq x y z
N MET A 1 44.31 29.96 18.98
CA MET A 1 45.66 30.51 19.24
C MET A 1 46.58 29.64 18.43
N ASP A 2 47.04 30.16 17.30
CA ASP A 2 47.89 29.38 16.39
C ASP A 2 49.28 29.25 17.02
N LEU A 3 49.78 28.02 17.06
CA LEU A 3 51.08 27.72 17.60
C LEU A 3 52.16 28.31 16.67
N PRO A 4 53.25 28.91 17.21
CA PRO A 4 54.37 29.37 16.38
C PRO A 4 54.87 28.28 15.43
N PRO A 5 55.15 28.61 14.15
CA PRO A 5 55.54 27.63 13.13
C PRO A 5 56.82 26.86 13.50
N ASP A 6 57.71 27.49 14.26
CA ASP A 6 58.97 26.89 14.73
C ASP A 6 58.75 25.75 15.74
N LEU A 7 57.60 25.74 16.46
CA LEU A 7 57.25 24.67 17.38
C LEU A 7 56.64 23.45 16.67
N HIS A 8 56.09 23.61 15.46
CA HIS A 8 55.52 22.49 14.70
C HIS A 8 56.59 21.47 14.31
N ALA A 9 57.72 21.94 13.77
CA ALA A 9 58.85 21.07 13.39
C ALA A 9 59.40 20.30 14.60
N VAL A 10 59.47 20.94 15.77
CA VAL A 10 59.95 20.33 17.00
C VAL A 10 58.95 19.31 17.57
N ILE A 11 57.64 19.57 17.47
CA ILE A 11 56.59 18.60 17.82
C ILE A 11 56.66 17.36 16.91
N GLU A 12 56.86 17.54 15.60
CA GLU A 12 57.01 16.44 14.64
C GLU A 12 58.23 15.56 14.94
N ILE A 13 59.37 16.17 15.27
CA ILE A 13 60.59 15.46 15.65
C ILE A 13 60.37 14.64 16.93
N VAL A 14 59.76 15.23 17.96
CA VAL A 14 59.50 14.55 19.24
C VAL A 14 58.45 13.43 19.07
N THR A 15 57.41 13.64 18.27
CA THR A 15 56.40 12.60 18.00
C THR A 15 56.96 11.46 17.15
N ALA A 16 57.80 11.73 16.16
CA ALA A 16 58.53 10.71 15.40
C ALA A 16 59.48 9.91 16.31
N GLN A 17 60.14 10.56 17.27
CA GLN A 17 60.96 9.88 18.28
C GLN A 17 60.13 8.95 19.17
N LEU A 18 58.97 9.42 19.66
CA LEU A 18 58.07 8.63 20.51
C LEU A 18 57.43 7.45 19.77
N ASN A 19 57.17 7.59 18.47
CA ASN A 19 56.69 6.53 17.59
C ASN A 19 57.82 5.56 17.14
N GLY A 20 59.05 5.75 17.63
CA GLY A 20 60.19 4.85 17.34
C GLY A 20 60.76 5.00 15.94
N GLN A 21 60.47 6.08 15.23
CA GLN A 21 60.90 6.32 13.85
C GLN A 21 62.32 6.91 13.74
N ILE A 22 62.96 7.21 14.87
CA ILE A 22 64.31 7.81 14.96
C ILE A 22 65.30 6.83 15.59
N SER A 23 66.45 6.63 14.93
CA SER A 23 67.54 5.76 15.37
C SER A 23 68.19 6.26 16.67
N ALA A 24 68.73 5.34 17.48
CA ALA A 24 69.35 5.69 18.77
C ALA A 24 70.57 6.62 18.64
N SER A 25 71.27 6.58 17.51
CA SER A 25 72.45 7.41 17.21
C SER A 25 72.11 8.88 16.94
N ASP A 26 70.90 9.16 16.47
CA ASP A 26 70.46 10.53 16.10
C ASP A 26 69.84 11.27 17.30
N ARG A 27 69.66 10.57 18.44
CA ARG A 27 69.05 11.12 19.65
C ARG A 27 69.91 12.19 20.32
N ASP A 28 71.24 12.05 20.24
CA ASP A 28 72.15 13.03 20.83
C ASP A 28 72.15 14.35 20.05
N ILE A 29 71.94 14.28 18.73
CA ILE A 29 71.89 15.45 17.84
C ILE A 29 70.60 16.25 18.06
N LEU A 30 69.49 15.57 18.35
CA LEU A 30 68.17 16.18 18.54
C LEU A 30 67.92 16.64 19.99
N SER A 31 68.91 16.52 20.88
CA SER A 31 68.81 16.88 22.30
C SER A 31 68.49 18.37 22.53
N SER A 32 68.96 19.26 21.65
CA SER A 32 68.63 20.70 21.69
C SER A 32 67.16 20.97 21.41
N ASP A 33 66.58 20.26 20.43
CA ASP A 33 65.20 20.43 20.00
C ASP A 33 64.22 19.86 21.04
N ILE A 34 64.61 18.77 21.70
CA ILE A 34 63.89 18.21 22.85
C ILE A 34 63.91 19.19 24.04
N GLY A 35 65.04 19.89 24.28
CA GLY A 35 65.13 20.94 25.29
C GLY A 35 64.22 22.15 24.98
N PHE A 36 64.14 22.54 23.71
CA PHE A 36 63.24 23.60 23.25
C PHE A 36 61.76 23.19 23.35
N PHE A 37 61.43 21.93 23.03
CA PHE A 37 60.10 21.35 23.25
C PHE A 37 59.69 21.40 24.72
N HIS A 38 60.56 20.93 25.62
CA HIS A 38 60.29 20.94 27.06
C HIS A 38 60.11 22.35 27.62
N SER A 39 60.87 23.32 27.12
CA SER A 39 60.76 24.72 27.54
C SER A 39 59.41 25.35 27.13
N ASN A 40 58.80 24.85 26.05
CA ASN A 40 57.54 25.37 25.50
C ASN A 40 56.33 24.43 25.72
N ILE A 41 56.50 23.37 26.52
CA ILE A 41 55.46 22.34 26.72
C ILE A 41 54.15 22.92 27.26
N GLY A 42 54.20 23.96 28.09
CA GLY A 42 53.01 24.63 28.61
C GLY A 42 52.18 25.31 27.52
N LEU A 43 52.84 25.93 26.53
CA LEU A 43 52.17 26.55 25.39
C LEU A 43 51.52 25.49 24.50
N ILE A 44 52.25 24.41 24.22
CA ILE A 44 51.76 23.27 23.42
C ILE A 44 50.56 22.60 24.10
N ALA A 45 50.65 22.32 25.40
CA ALA A 45 49.58 21.72 26.18
C ALA A 45 48.34 22.61 26.22
N SER A 46 48.52 23.93 26.34
CA SER A 46 47.40 24.88 26.31
C SER A 46 46.73 24.92 24.94
N ALA A 47 47.49 24.96 23.85
CA ALA A 47 46.96 24.96 22.49
C ALA A 47 46.19 23.68 22.18
N LEU A 48 46.75 22.50 22.50
CA LEU A 48 46.07 21.21 22.35
C LEU A 48 44.80 21.14 23.19
N SER A 49 44.84 21.62 24.44
CA SER A 49 43.66 21.65 25.32
C SER A 49 42.57 22.56 24.75
N THR A 50 42.92 23.75 24.25
CA THR A 50 41.93 24.64 23.60
C THR A 50 41.32 24.02 22.35
N GLN A 51 42.13 23.33 21.54
CA GLN A 51 41.66 22.66 20.34
C GLN A 51 40.73 21.48 20.68
N LEU A 52 41.07 20.70 21.70
CA LEU A 52 40.28 19.56 22.14
C LEU A 52 38.93 19.98 22.74
N VAL A 53 38.91 21.09 23.50
CA VAL A 53 37.66 21.70 23.98
C VAL A 53 36.82 22.20 22.80
N THR A 54 37.42 22.88 21.83
CA THR A 54 36.71 23.39 20.66
C THR A 54 36.08 22.25 19.83
N ILE A 55 36.83 21.16 19.63
CA ILE A 55 36.31 19.96 18.94
C ILE A 55 35.17 19.32 19.75
N ALA A 56 35.32 19.21 21.07
CA ALA A 56 34.27 18.67 21.93
C ALA A 56 32.99 19.53 21.89
N ASP A 57 33.11 20.86 21.89
CA ASP A 57 31.98 21.78 21.74
C ASP A 57 31.28 21.59 20.39
N TYR A 58 32.03 21.42 19.29
CA TYR A 58 31.45 21.11 17.99
C TYR A 58 30.73 19.77 17.99
N LEU A 59 31.29 18.74 18.62
CA LEU A 59 30.64 17.43 18.73
C LEU A 59 29.35 17.49 19.56
N CYS A 60 29.35 18.25 20.67
CA CYS A 60 28.15 18.50 21.46
C CYS A 60 27.08 19.26 20.65
N MET A 61 27.48 20.25 19.86
CA MET A 61 26.59 21.00 18.98
C MET A 61 26.00 20.15 17.85
N ILE A 62 26.78 19.24 17.27
CA ILE A 62 26.31 18.28 16.25
C ILE A 62 25.35 17.26 16.88
N ALA A 63 25.66 16.75 18.07
CA ALA A 63 24.85 15.75 18.75
C ALA A 63 23.47 16.29 19.16
N SER A 64 23.35 17.58 19.47
CA SER A 64 22.06 18.20 19.83
C SER A 64 22.05 19.69 19.48
N PRO A 65 21.59 20.07 18.27
CA PRO A 65 21.62 21.46 17.81
C PRO A 65 20.66 22.38 18.58
N SER A 66 19.62 21.82 19.21
CA SER A 66 18.60 22.60 19.94
C SER A 66 18.97 22.87 21.42
N SER A 67 19.89 22.09 21.99
CA SER A 67 20.33 22.23 23.38
C SER A 67 21.70 21.59 23.51
N VAL A 68 22.76 22.42 23.47
CA VAL A 68 24.14 21.94 23.52
C VAL A 68 24.42 21.31 24.89
N PRO A 69 24.69 19.99 24.95
CA PRO A 69 24.94 19.29 26.19
C PRO A 69 26.36 19.56 26.71
N PRO A 70 26.63 19.42 28.02
CA PRO A 70 27.96 19.57 28.56
C PRO A 70 28.89 18.46 28.04
N ILE A 71 30.17 18.77 27.82
CA ILE A 71 31.19 17.85 27.28
C ILE A 71 31.27 16.54 28.09
N SER A 72 31.05 16.60 29.41
CA SER A 72 31.06 15.42 30.30
C SER A 72 29.97 14.39 29.98
N SER A 73 28.91 14.79 29.28
CA SER A 73 27.80 13.92 28.90
C SER A 73 27.91 13.35 27.48
N LEU A 74 28.91 13.79 26.70
CA LEU A 74 29.08 13.44 25.28
C LEU A 74 29.19 11.92 25.06
N ALA A 75 29.95 11.23 25.91
CA ALA A 75 30.12 9.77 25.82
C ALA A 75 28.81 9.03 26.07
N SER A 76 28.05 9.43 27.10
CA SER A 76 26.74 8.83 27.36
C SER A 76 25.73 9.11 26.25
N THR A 77 25.72 10.33 25.70
CA THR A 77 24.82 10.68 24.59
C THR A 77 25.15 9.93 23.32
N ALA A 78 26.44 9.74 23.02
CA ALA A 78 26.89 8.95 21.88
C ALA A 78 26.44 7.49 22.00
N GLN A 79 26.61 6.88 23.18
CA GLN A 79 26.15 5.51 23.43
C GLN A 79 24.63 5.38 23.31
N THR A 80 23.87 6.35 23.84
CA THR A 80 22.41 6.33 23.71
C THR A 80 21.95 6.50 22.27
N LEU A 81 22.64 7.34 21.49
CA LEU A 81 22.34 7.55 20.08
C LEU A 81 22.65 6.30 19.26
N GLU A 82 23.78 5.65 19.52
CA GLU A 82 24.18 4.39 18.89
C GLU A 82 23.17 3.28 19.19
N ASN A 83 22.81 3.08 20.47
CA ASN A 83 21.82 2.09 20.87
C ASN A 83 20.44 2.41 20.26
N SER A 84 20.07 3.69 20.22
CA SER A 84 18.78 4.10 19.67
C SER A 84 18.71 3.85 18.16
N ALA A 85 19.77 4.22 17.42
CA ALA A 85 19.86 4.07 15.97
C ALA A 85 20.01 2.61 15.53
N THR A 86 20.70 1.79 16.32
CA THR A 86 21.04 0.41 15.92
C THR A 86 19.99 -0.62 16.35
N GLU A 87 19.38 -0.44 17.53
CA GLU A 87 18.47 -1.44 18.09
C GLU A 87 17.02 -0.93 18.11
N SER A 88 16.76 0.18 18.81
CA SER A 88 15.38 0.60 19.09
C SER A 88 14.61 1.09 17.86
N LEU A 89 15.25 1.95 17.05
CA LEU A 89 14.57 2.57 15.91
C LEU A 89 14.27 1.55 14.81
N PRO A 90 15.18 0.64 14.45
CA PRO A 90 14.87 -0.42 13.49
C PRO A 90 13.77 -1.37 13.99
N SER A 91 13.78 -1.75 15.27
CA SER A 91 12.74 -2.64 15.82
C SER A 91 11.37 -1.98 15.81
N ASP A 92 11.31 -0.70 16.21
CA ASP A 92 10.06 0.07 16.25
C ASP A 92 9.53 0.33 14.84
N LEU A 93 10.40 0.65 13.89
CA LEU A 93 10.04 0.80 12.48
C LEU A 93 9.50 -0.52 11.92
N GLN A 94 10.12 -1.66 12.23
CA GLN A 94 9.65 -2.97 11.80
C GLN A 94 8.30 -3.32 12.42
N ALA A 95 8.09 -3.01 13.70
CA ALA A 95 6.81 -3.20 14.37
C ALA A 95 5.71 -2.29 13.76
N ALA A 96 6.03 -1.03 13.49
CA ALA A 96 5.09 -0.08 12.89
C ALA A 96 4.71 -0.49 11.46
N THR A 97 5.69 -0.91 10.65
CA THR A 97 5.45 -1.37 9.27
C THR A 97 4.61 -2.64 9.24
N THR A 98 4.88 -3.63 10.09
CA THR A 98 4.06 -4.84 10.21
C THR A 98 2.64 -4.54 10.70
N HIS A 99 2.48 -3.62 11.65
CA HIS A 99 1.15 -3.18 12.07
C HIS A 99 0.39 -2.50 10.93
N LEU A 100 1.05 -1.61 10.18
CA LEU A 100 0.46 -0.94 9.01
C LEU A 100 0.03 -1.96 7.95
N THR A 101 0.88 -2.89 7.55
CA THR A 101 0.54 -3.90 6.53
C THR A 101 -0.62 -4.78 6.98
N ASN A 102 -0.67 -5.16 8.26
CA ASN A 102 -1.80 -5.91 8.82
C ASN A 102 -3.10 -5.11 8.74
N THR A 103 -3.09 -3.84 9.15
CA THR A 103 -4.29 -2.98 9.07
C THR A 103 -4.75 -2.71 7.64
N LEU A 104 -3.83 -2.53 6.70
CA LEU A 104 -4.16 -2.36 5.29
C LEU A 104 -4.80 -3.63 4.72
N THR A 105 -4.27 -4.80 5.11
CA THR A 105 -4.79 -6.11 4.68
C THR A 105 -6.20 -6.36 5.22
N THR A 106 -6.46 -6.04 6.49
CA THR A 106 -7.82 -6.15 7.06
C THR A 106 -8.78 -5.16 6.41
N LEU A 107 -8.35 -3.93 6.12
CA LEU A 107 -9.16 -2.95 5.39
C LEU A 107 -9.49 -3.42 3.97
N LEU A 108 -8.52 -3.97 3.24
CA LEU A 108 -8.76 -4.50 1.90
C LEU A 108 -9.74 -5.68 1.93
N ASN A 109 -9.57 -6.60 2.88
CA ASN A 109 -10.46 -7.75 3.04
C ASN A 109 -11.89 -7.33 3.39
N THR A 110 -12.05 -6.39 4.33
CA THR A 110 -13.38 -5.87 4.71
C THR A 110 -14.04 -5.10 3.57
N HIS A 111 -13.29 -4.34 2.79
CA HIS A 111 -13.82 -3.67 1.60
C HIS A 111 -14.25 -4.69 0.52
N SER A 112 -13.45 -5.73 0.30
CA SER A 112 -13.79 -6.81 -0.64
C SER A 112 -15.05 -7.57 -0.22
N THR A 113 -15.19 -7.89 1.07
CA THR A 113 -16.41 -8.55 1.58
C THR A 113 -17.62 -7.64 1.52
N LEU A 114 -17.48 -6.34 1.80
CA LEU A 114 -18.55 -5.35 1.67
C LEU A 114 -19.01 -5.21 0.22
N LEU A 115 -18.10 -5.11 -0.75
CA LEU A 115 -18.48 -5.06 -2.17
C LEU A 115 -19.16 -6.36 -2.61
N SER A 116 -18.61 -7.52 -2.23
CA SER A 116 -19.21 -8.82 -2.58
C SER A 116 -20.61 -8.98 -1.99
N THR A 117 -20.81 -8.60 -0.74
CA THR A 117 -22.12 -8.65 -0.09
C THR A 117 -23.09 -7.67 -0.71
N SER A 118 -22.66 -6.43 -1.00
CA SER A 118 -23.48 -5.43 -1.70
C SER A 118 -23.92 -5.91 -3.09
N ILE A 119 -23.01 -6.46 -3.89
CA ILE A 119 -23.34 -7.06 -5.20
C ILE A 119 -24.35 -8.19 -5.04
N LYS A 120 -24.12 -9.13 -4.10
CA LYS A 120 -25.07 -10.22 -3.84
C LYS A 120 -26.44 -9.71 -3.42
N THR A 121 -26.50 -8.70 -2.55
CA THR A 121 -27.77 -8.08 -2.14
C THR A 121 -28.47 -7.45 -3.34
N LEU A 122 -27.76 -6.68 -4.17
CA LEU A 122 -28.33 -6.09 -5.39
C LEU A 122 -28.88 -7.15 -6.34
N GLU A 123 -28.12 -8.22 -6.60
CA GLU A 123 -28.56 -9.34 -7.43
C GLU A 123 -29.80 -10.02 -6.83
N GLN A 124 -29.80 -10.30 -5.52
CA GLN A 124 -30.94 -10.93 -4.85
C GLN A 124 -32.18 -10.04 -4.82
N THR A 125 -32.04 -8.75 -4.56
CA THR A 125 -33.19 -7.84 -4.46
C THR A 125 -33.74 -7.48 -5.83
N GLN A 126 -32.87 -7.16 -6.79
CA GLN A 126 -33.28 -6.67 -8.10
C GLN A 126 -33.66 -7.82 -9.06
N GLN A 127 -32.92 -8.93 -9.01
CA GLN A 127 -33.13 -10.05 -9.93
C GLN A 127 -33.78 -11.25 -9.25
N GLY A 128 -33.52 -11.49 -7.96
CA GLY A 128 -34.03 -12.66 -7.25
C GLY A 128 -35.48 -12.53 -6.79
N ALA A 129 -35.76 -11.62 -5.86
CA ALA A 129 -37.08 -11.49 -5.21
C ALA A 129 -38.14 -10.95 -6.17
N LEU A 130 -37.81 -9.88 -6.90
CA LEU A 130 -38.70 -9.27 -7.90
C LEU A 130 -39.01 -10.24 -9.04
N ALA A 131 -38.02 -10.95 -9.58
CA ALA A 131 -38.30 -11.90 -10.66
C ALA A 131 -39.05 -13.15 -10.18
N ARG A 132 -38.80 -13.63 -8.95
CA ARG A 132 -39.58 -14.73 -8.37
C ARG A 132 -41.04 -14.33 -8.15
N HIS A 133 -41.28 -13.13 -7.62
CA HIS A 133 -42.63 -12.60 -7.45
C HIS A 133 -43.35 -12.41 -8.80
N THR A 134 -42.69 -11.81 -9.79
CA THR A 134 -43.29 -11.61 -11.12
C THR A 134 -43.59 -12.95 -11.81
N LYS A 135 -42.67 -13.93 -11.71
CA LYS A 135 -42.90 -15.29 -12.22
C LYS A 135 -44.09 -15.96 -11.54
N SER A 136 -44.14 -15.97 -10.21
CA SER A 136 -45.25 -16.57 -9.47
C SER A 136 -46.58 -15.89 -9.78
N SER A 137 -46.59 -14.56 -9.90
CA SER A 137 -47.78 -13.79 -10.30
C SER A 137 -48.22 -14.12 -11.73
N ALA A 138 -47.28 -14.32 -12.67
CA ALA A 138 -47.58 -14.71 -14.05
C ALA A 138 -48.15 -16.13 -14.12
N GLU A 139 -47.56 -17.08 -13.38
CA GLU A 139 -48.07 -18.46 -13.26
C GLU A 139 -49.48 -18.49 -12.67
N LEU A 140 -49.75 -17.68 -11.63
CA LEU A 140 -51.09 -17.54 -11.04
C LEU A 140 -52.10 -16.96 -12.04
N LEU A 141 -51.70 -15.96 -12.83
CA LEU A 141 -52.59 -15.38 -13.84
C LEU A 141 -52.88 -16.38 -14.97
N GLN A 142 -51.87 -17.19 -15.35
CA GLN A 142 -52.03 -18.25 -16.33
C GLN A 142 -52.97 -19.37 -15.86
N THR A 143 -52.84 -19.83 -14.62
CA THR A 143 -53.76 -20.85 -14.06
C THR A 143 -55.19 -20.32 -13.97
N LYS A 144 -55.37 -19.06 -13.55
CA LYS A 144 -56.69 -18.40 -13.58
C LYS A 144 -57.26 -18.30 -14.99
N ALA A 145 -56.46 -17.94 -15.99
CA ALA A 145 -56.89 -17.88 -17.38
C ALA A 145 -57.31 -19.25 -17.92
N ILE A 146 -56.58 -20.32 -17.58
CA ILE A 146 -56.95 -21.69 -17.94
C ILE A 146 -58.28 -22.09 -17.29
N LEU A 147 -58.45 -21.83 -16.00
CA LEU A 147 -59.68 -22.14 -15.26
C LEU A 147 -60.89 -21.41 -15.86
N LEU A 148 -60.77 -20.10 -16.07
CA LEU A 148 -61.83 -19.29 -16.70
C LEU A 148 -62.10 -19.74 -18.13
N GLY A 149 -61.06 -20.13 -18.88
CA GLY A 149 -61.21 -20.68 -20.23
C GLY A 149 -61.98 -22.01 -20.25
N LEU A 150 -61.73 -22.90 -19.30
CA LEU A 150 -62.48 -24.14 -19.13
C LEU A 150 -63.93 -23.87 -18.72
N GLN A 151 -64.15 -22.96 -17.77
CA GLN A 151 -65.50 -22.57 -17.33
C GLN A 151 -66.30 -21.94 -18.48
N ALA A 152 -65.69 -21.06 -19.27
CA ALA A 152 -66.29 -20.48 -20.46
C ALA A 152 -66.63 -21.55 -21.50
N LYS A 153 -65.73 -22.52 -21.74
CA LYS A 153 -65.97 -23.62 -22.67
C LYS A 153 -67.16 -24.48 -22.25
N ILE A 154 -67.27 -24.82 -20.96
CA ILE A 154 -68.43 -25.52 -20.40
C ILE A 154 -69.70 -24.67 -20.62
N HIS A 155 -69.65 -23.38 -20.29
CA HIS A 155 -70.80 -22.49 -20.45
C HIS A 155 -71.28 -22.39 -21.91
N THR A 156 -70.36 -22.30 -22.88
CA THR A 156 -70.70 -22.24 -24.31
C THR A 156 -71.32 -23.54 -24.84
N LEU A 157 -71.07 -24.68 -24.19
CA LEU A 157 -71.71 -25.95 -24.56
C LEU A 157 -73.15 -26.03 -24.05
N LEU A 158 -73.45 -25.44 -22.89
CA LEU A 158 -74.82 -25.38 -22.34
C LEU A 158 -75.64 -24.24 -22.96
N HIS A 159 -75.01 -23.11 -23.29
CA HIS A 159 -75.67 -21.92 -23.80
C HIS A 159 -74.91 -21.38 -25.02
N PRO A 160 -75.48 -21.48 -26.24
CA PRO A 160 -74.87 -20.92 -27.43
C PRO A 160 -74.65 -19.40 -27.26
N PRO A 161 -73.43 -18.88 -27.50
CA PRO A 161 -73.16 -17.47 -27.32
C PRO A 161 -73.89 -16.63 -28.37
N PRO A 162 -74.46 -15.46 -27.99
CA PRO A 162 -75.11 -14.56 -28.93
C PRO A 162 -74.11 -13.98 -29.95
N PRO A 163 -74.53 -13.69 -31.19
CA PRO A 163 -73.64 -13.30 -32.28
C PRO A 163 -72.85 -12.01 -31.99
N GLU A 164 -73.47 -11.04 -31.32
CA GLU A 164 -72.84 -9.78 -30.91
C GLU A 164 -71.64 -10.00 -29.96
N PHE A 165 -71.74 -11.00 -29.07
CA PHE A 165 -70.67 -11.36 -28.14
C PHE A 165 -69.48 -12.00 -28.86
N VAL A 166 -69.75 -12.81 -29.89
CA VAL A 166 -68.70 -13.44 -30.70
C VAL A 166 -67.93 -12.39 -31.52
N ASP A 167 -68.62 -11.38 -32.04
CA ASP A 167 -67.97 -10.30 -32.78
C ASP A 167 -67.16 -9.37 -31.87
N ALA A 168 -67.65 -9.07 -30.66
CA ALA A 168 -66.85 -8.38 -29.64
C ALA A 168 -65.58 -9.16 -29.26
N LEU A 169 -65.66 -10.49 -29.14
CA LEU A 169 -64.50 -11.35 -28.88
C LEU A 169 -63.49 -11.36 -30.03
N LYS A 170 -63.94 -11.33 -31.29
CA LYS A 170 -63.05 -11.23 -32.45
C LYS A 170 -62.27 -9.92 -32.43
N GLU A 171 -62.95 -8.81 -32.12
CA GLU A 171 -62.30 -7.50 -32.07
C GLU A 171 -61.32 -7.40 -30.90
N TYR A 172 -61.69 -7.94 -29.73
CA TYR A 172 -60.78 -8.05 -28.59
C TYR A 172 -59.55 -8.92 -28.89
N ARG A 173 -59.72 -10.04 -29.61
CA ARG A 173 -58.62 -10.91 -30.05
C ARG A 173 -57.65 -10.19 -30.99
N LYS A 174 -58.14 -9.33 -31.89
CA LYS A 174 -57.28 -8.50 -32.75
C LYS A 174 -56.45 -7.52 -31.90
N GLY A 175 -57.07 -6.87 -30.91
CA GLY A 175 -56.38 -5.98 -29.97
C GLY A 175 -55.29 -6.68 -29.15
N LEU A 176 -55.57 -7.89 -28.64
CA LEU A 176 -54.59 -8.72 -27.92
C LEU A 176 -53.39 -9.13 -28.78
N GLY A 177 -53.58 -9.30 -30.08
CA GLY A 177 -52.50 -9.63 -31.01
C GLY A 177 -51.40 -8.58 -31.06
N GLY A 178 -51.75 -7.29 -30.95
CA GLY A 178 -50.79 -6.19 -30.87
C GLY A 178 -49.98 -6.22 -29.57
N GLY A 179 -50.66 -6.40 -28.43
CA GLY A 179 -50.00 -6.50 -27.12
C GLY A 179 -49.05 -7.69 -27.02
N LYS A 180 -49.41 -8.85 -27.59
CA LYS A 180 -48.55 -10.03 -27.63
C LYS A 180 -47.25 -9.78 -28.40
N ARG A 181 -47.32 -9.09 -29.55
CA ARG A 181 -46.11 -8.75 -30.34
C ARG A 181 -45.21 -7.79 -29.57
N ALA A 182 -45.76 -6.75 -28.97
CA ALA A 182 -45.00 -5.81 -28.16
C ALA A 182 -44.28 -6.48 -26.97
N LEU A 183 -44.91 -7.48 -26.34
CA LEU A 183 -44.28 -8.27 -25.28
C LEU A 183 -43.12 -9.14 -25.80
N TRP A 184 -43.27 -9.78 -26.96
CA TRP A 184 -42.19 -10.53 -27.59
C TRP A 184 -41.01 -9.63 -27.99
N ASP A 185 -41.28 -8.44 -28.53
CA ASP A 185 -40.23 -7.48 -28.87
C ASP A 185 -39.47 -7.03 -27.61
N ARG A 186 -40.19 -6.80 -26.51
CA ARG A 186 -39.59 -6.42 -25.22
C ARG A 186 -38.77 -7.57 -24.60
N GLU A 187 -39.21 -8.81 -24.73
CA GLU A 187 -38.44 -9.99 -24.33
C GLU A 187 -37.16 -10.13 -25.16
N ALA A 188 -37.25 -9.96 -26.48
CA ALA A 188 -36.10 -10.03 -27.37
C ALA A 188 -35.06 -8.95 -27.05
N LEU A 189 -35.50 -7.73 -26.73
CA LEU A 189 -34.61 -6.65 -26.28
C LEU A 189 -33.95 -7.00 -24.94
N ALA A 190 -34.71 -7.48 -23.96
CA ALA A 190 -34.17 -7.88 -22.66
C ALA A 190 -33.13 -9.01 -22.78
N ARG A 191 -33.36 -9.99 -23.67
CA ARG A 191 -32.39 -11.06 -23.96
C ARG A 191 -31.09 -10.53 -24.56
N ARG A 192 -31.18 -9.59 -25.52
CA ARG A 192 -29.98 -8.94 -26.10
C ARG A 192 -29.21 -8.14 -25.07
N GLU A 193 -29.90 -7.43 -24.18
CA GLU A 193 -29.27 -6.67 -23.11
C GLU A 193 -28.51 -7.59 -22.14
N LEU A 194 -29.11 -8.73 -21.79
CA LEU A 194 -28.48 -9.76 -20.95
C LEU A 194 -27.21 -10.34 -21.61
N GLU A 195 -27.24 -10.54 -22.92
CA GLU A 195 -26.07 -10.95 -23.70
C GLU A 195 -24.96 -9.89 -23.70
N LEU A 196 -25.33 -8.61 -23.79
CA LEU A 196 -24.38 -7.49 -23.70
C LEU A 196 -23.75 -7.38 -22.31
N TYR A 197 -24.50 -7.60 -21.23
CA TYR A 197 -23.95 -7.66 -19.87
C TYR A 197 -22.92 -8.78 -19.72
N GLY A 198 -23.21 -9.98 -20.26
CA GLY A 198 -22.25 -11.09 -20.26
C GLY A 198 -20.94 -10.74 -20.98
N LYS A 199 -21.04 -10.06 -22.14
CA LYS A 199 -19.87 -9.60 -22.92
C LYS A 199 -19.11 -8.45 -22.25
N ALA A 200 -19.82 -7.55 -21.56
CA ALA A 200 -19.22 -6.42 -20.84
C ALA A 200 -18.34 -6.91 -19.67
N GLY A 201 -18.80 -7.94 -18.95
CA GLY A 201 -18.00 -8.61 -17.93
C GLY A 201 -16.73 -9.24 -18.51
N GLU A 202 -16.81 -9.85 -19.69
CA GLU A 202 -15.70 -10.55 -20.32
C GLU A 202 -14.51 -9.64 -20.69
N LYS A 203 -14.80 -8.43 -21.22
CA LYS A 203 -13.75 -7.45 -21.55
C LYS A 203 -13.08 -6.91 -20.28
N GLY A 204 -13.87 -6.52 -19.28
CA GLY A 204 -13.34 -6.06 -17.99
C GLY A 204 -12.51 -7.14 -17.29
N MET A 205 -12.96 -8.39 -17.34
CA MET A 205 -12.27 -9.53 -16.71
C MET A 205 -10.98 -9.91 -17.47
N ARG A 206 -10.97 -9.80 -18.81
CA ARG A 206 -9.73 -9.92 -19.62
C ARG A 206 -8.73 -8.80 -19.31
N ASP A 207 -9.18 -7.57 -19.19
CA ASP A 207 -8.30 -6.43 -18.88
C ASP A 207 -7.75 -6.54 -17.44
N LEU A 208 -8.56 -7.02 -16.49
CA LEU A 208 -8.12 -7.31 -15.13
C LEU A 208 -7.09 -8.45 -15.10
N ALA A 209 -7.29 -9.50 -15.90
CA ALA A 209 -6.35 -10.60 -16.04
C ALA A 209 -4.99 -10.15 -16.62
N LYS A 210 -5.01 -9.25 -17.63
CA LYS A 210 -3.78 -8.63 -18.17
C LYS A 210 -3.05 -7.81 -17.12
N ARG A 211 -3.76 -6.99 -16.34
CA ARG A 211 -3.14 -6.20 -15.25
C ARG A 211 -2.57 -7.09 -14.15
N LYS A 212 -3.27 -8.16 -13.78
CA LYS A 212 -2.76 -9.15 -12.82
C LYS A 212 -1.46 -9.77 -13.31
N LYS A 213 -1.38 -10.15 -14.58
CA LYS A 213 -0.14 -10.68 -15.16
C LYS A 213 1.02 -9.67 -15.04
N GLY A 214 0.80 -8.41 -15.40
CA GLY A 214 1.83 -7.38 -15.26
C GLY A 214 2.27 -7.13 -13.82
N LEU A 215 1.35 -7.18 -12.85
CA LEU A 215 1.69 -7.06 -11.42
C LEU A 215 2.52 -8.24 -10.90
N VAL A 216 2.24 -9.47 -11.37
CA VAL A 216 3.03 -10.65 -11.00
C VAL A 216 4.44 -10.56 -11.58
N GLU A 217 4.58 -10.20 -12.86
CA GLU A 217 5.89 -10.01 -13.49
C GLU A 217 6.72 -8.93 -12.77
N GLU A 218 6.07 -7.84 -12.33
CA GLU A 218 6.75 -6.79 -11.58
C GLU A 218 7.12 -7.21 -10.16
N ALA A 219 6.27 -7.96 -9.47
CA ALA A 219 6.58 -8.52 -8.16
C ALA A 219 7.78 -9.48 -8.24
N GLU A 220 7.82 -10.35 -9.24
CA GLU A 220 8.97 -11.24 -9.50
C GLU A 220 10.25 -10.46 -9.79
N ARG A 221 10.15 -9.36 -10.55
CA ARG A 221 11.29 -8.47 -10.84
C ARG A 221 11.84 -7.82 -9.57
N ILE A 222 10.97 -7.30 -8.72
CA ILE A 222 11.33 -6.68 -7.43
C ILE A 222 11.94 -7.72 -6.50
N GLU A 223 11.37 -8.92 -6.39
CA GLU A 223 11.95 -10.02 -5.60
C GLU A 223 13.35 -10.41 -6.09
N ALA A 224 13.56 -10.41 -7.41
CA ALA A 224 14.87 -10.65 -8.00
C ALA A 224 15.88 -9.53 -7.70
N GLU A 225 15.46 -8.26 -7.71
CA GLU A 225 16.30 -7.12 -7.32
C GLU A 225 16.66 -7.14 -5.84
N ILE A 226 15.68 -7.41 -4.96
CA ILE A 226 15.91 -7.59 -3.51
C ILE A 226 16.91 -8.73 -3.29
N SER A 227 16.75 -9.84 -4.01
CA SER A 227 17.67 -10.99 -3.92
C SER A 227 19.10 -10.66 -4.39
N LYS A 228 19.26 -9.77 -5.39
CA LYS A 228 20.59 -9.30 -5.83
C LYS A 228 21.22 -8.39 -4.78
N LEU A 229 20.45 -7.44 -4.27
CA LEU A 229 20.89 -6.54 -3.19
C LEU A 229 21.30 -7.30 -1.93
N GLN A 230 20.58 -8.38 -1.57
CA GLN A 230 20.94 -9.25 -0.45
C GLN A 230 22.24 -10.05 -0.68
N ARG A 231 22.59 -10.33 -1.93
CA ARG A 231 23.83 -11.03 -2.30
C ARG A 231 25.02 -10.08 -2.48
N GLY A 232 24.82 -8.76 -2.39
CA GLY A 232 25.87 -7.76 -2.55
C GLY A 232 26.34 -7.55 -4.00
N GLU A 233 25.50 -7.90 -4.99
CA GLU A 233 25.68 -7.58 -6.41
C GLU A 233 24.88 -6.33 -6.81
#